data_AF-A0A351DPG1-F1
#
_entry.id   AF-A0A351DPG1-F1
#
_cell.length_a   1.000
_cell.length_b   1.000
_cell.length_c   1.000
_cell.angle_alpha   90.00
_cell.angle_beta   90.00
_cell.angle_gamma   90.00
#
_symmetry.space_group_name_H-M   'P 1'
#
loop_
_entity.id
_entity.type
_entity.pdbx_description
1 polymer ?
#
loop_
_entity_poly.entity_id
_entity_poly.type
_entity_poly.pdbx_seq_one_letter_code
_entity_poly.pdbx_strand_id
1 'polypeptide(L)' 'EPNPIPSKWALSEMGLMRADCRLPLVPLTDEGQHAVRQACEQAGISL' A
#
# COMPACT_ATOMS: atom_id res chain seq x y z
N GLU A 1 -4.04 -2.50 -8.68
CA GLU A 1 -4.93 -3.32 -7.81
C GLU A 1 -6.08 -2.48 -7.26
N PRO A 2 -7.22 -3.09 -6.86
CA PRO A 2 -8.42 -2.35 -6.48
C PRO A 2 -8.29 -1.62 -5.13
N ASN A 3 -8.94 -0.45 -5.02
CA ASN A 3 -9.17 0.25 -3.76
C ASN A 3 -9.89 -0.68 -2.77
N PRO A 4 -9.47 -0.79 -1.48
CA PRO A 4 -8.48 0.02 -0.76
C PRO A 4 -7.10 -0.60 -0.57
N ILE A 5 -6.74 -1.66 -1.32
CA ILE A 5 -5.51 -2.41 -1.09
C ILE A 5 -4.24 -1.52 -1.20
N PRO A 6 -4.05 -0.67 -2.24
CA PRO A 6 -2.84 0.15 -2.38
C PRO A 6 -2.68 1.19 -1.26
N SER A 7 -3.74 1.93 -0.94
CA SER A 7 -3.70 2.97 0.09
C SER A 7 -3.50 2.38 1.48
N LYS A 8 -4.13 1.23 1.78
CA LYS A 8 -3.93 0.53 3.04
C LYS A 8 -2.49 0.06 3.19
N TRP A 9 -1.90 -0.51 2.14
CA TRP A 9 -0.51 -0.94 2.17
C TRP A 9 0.44 0.24 2.41
N ALA A 10 0.28 1.35 1.68
CA ALA A 10 1.10 2.55 1.89
C ALA A 10 1.03 3.06 3.33
N LEU A 11 -0.17 3.16 3.91
CA LEU A 11 -0.35 3.61 5.29
C LEU A 11 0.22 2.63 6.32
N SER A 12 0.28 1.33 6.02
CA SER A 12 0.93 0.36 6.90
C SER A 12 2.45 0.42 6.84
N GLU A 13 3.04 0.68 5.67
CA GLU A 13 4.49 0.92 5.54
C GLU A 13 4.88 2.14 6.38
N MET A 14 4.08 3.22 6.30
CA MET A 14 4.28 4.47 7.06
C MET A 14 4.10 4.31 8.58
N GLY A 15 3.77 3.12 9.09
CA GLY A 15 3.54 2.87 10.51
C GLY A 15 2.27 3.52 11.07
N LEU A 16 1.36 3.99 10.22
CA LEU A 16 0.12 4.67 10.63
C LEU A 16 -1.04 3.71 10.93
N MET A 17 -0.96 2.46 10.44
CA MET A 17 -1.95 1.41 10.68
C MET A 17 -1.36 0.01 10.50
N ARG A 18 -2.14 -1.01 10.87
CA ARG A 18 -1.77 -2.41 10.66
C ARG A 18 -2.00 -2.84 9.21
N ALA A 19 -1.16 -3.73 8.68
CA ALA A 19 -1.28 -4.28 7.33
C ALA A 19 -2.47 -5.24 7.13
N ASP A 20 -3.18 -5.61 8.21
CA ASP A 20 -4.26 -6.59 8.18
C ASP A 20 -5.43 -6.15 7.27
N CYS A 21 -5.87 -7.05 6.38
CA CYS A 21 -7.05 -6.91 5.54
C CYS A 21 -8.05 -8.04 5.80
N ARG A 22 -9.35 -7.72 5.64
CA ARG A 22 -10.42 -8.71 5.71
C ARG A 22 -10.71 -9.22 4.31
N LEU A 23 -10.94 -10.53 4.21
CA LEU A 23 -11.45 -11.13 2.99
C LEU A 23 -12.77 -10.44 2.58
N PRO A 24 -13.02 -10.26 1.26
CA PRO A 24 -12.29 -10.86 0.14
C PRO A 24 -11.06 -10.08 -0.34
N LEU A 25 -10.65 -9.00 0.36
CA LEU A 25 -9.45 -8.27 0.01
C LEU A 25 -8.21 -9.11 0.30
N VAL A 26 -7.29 -9.12 -0.66
CA VAL A 26 -6.01 -9.81 -0.57
C VAL A 26 -4.87 -8.77 -0.43
N PRO A 27 -3.69 -9.18 0.06
CA PRO A 27 -2.51 -8.32 0.08
C PRO A 27 -2.14 -7.81 -1.31
N LEU A 28 -1.49 -6.64 -1.34
CA LEU A 28 -0.96 -6.02 -2.56
C LEU A 28 0.12 -6.91 -3.18
N THR A 29 0.13 -7.10 -4.50
CA THR A 29 1.18 -7.87 -5.17
C THR A 29 2.52 -7.14 -5.11
N ASP A 30 3.63 -7.86 -5.29
CA ASP A 30 4.97 -7.26 -5.24
C ASP A 30 5.15 -6.18 -6.32
N GLU A 31 4.58 -6.38 -7.52
CA GLU A 31 4.56 -5.35 -8.56
C GLU A 31 3.73 -4.13 -8.15
N GLY A 32 2.59 -4.36 -7.50
CA GLY A 32 1.75 -3.29 -6.94
C GLY A 32 2.50 -2.51 -5.86
N GLN A 33 3.22 -3.18 -4.97
CA GLN A 33 4.04 -2.56 -3.93
C GLN A 33 5.14 -1.70 -4.54
N HIS A 34 5.83 -2.19 -5.57
CA HIS A 34 6.84 -1.40 -6.29
C HIS A 34 6.23 -0.14 -6.93
N ALA A 35 5.07 -0.29 -7.59
CA ALA A 35 4.37 0.83 -8.21
C ALA A 35 3.91 1.88 -7.18
N VAL A 36 3.38 1.45 -6.03
CA VAL A 36 2.97 2.36 -4.96
C VAL A 36 4.18 3.06 -4.33
N ARG A 37 5.30 2.34 -4.11
CA ARG A 37 6.54 2.94 -3.60
C ARG A 37 7.05 4.05 -4.51
N GLN A 38 7.12 3.79 -5.83
CA GLN A 38 7.51 4.78 -6.82
C GLN A 38 6.56 5.99 -6.83
N ALA A 39 5.24 5.77 -6.74
CA ALA A 39 4.26 6.85 -6.69
C ALA A 39 4.40 7.70 -5.42
N CYS A 40 4.66 7.07 -4.26
CA CYS A 40 4.90 7.78 -3.00
C CYS A 40 6.19 8.60 -3.05
N GLU A 41 7.29 8.05 -3.58
CA GLU A 41 8.54 8.79 -3.78
C GLU A 41 8.34 10.02 -4.67
N GLN A 42 7.63 9.89 -5.79
CA GLN A 42 7.29 11.01 -6.68
C GLN A 42 6.42 12.07 -6.00
N ALA A 43 5.55 11.66 -5.08
CA ALA A 43 4.72 12.55 -4.28
C ALA A 43 5.45 13.15 -3.07
N GLY A 44 6.72 12.79 -2.82
CA GLY A 44 7.47 13.22 -1.64
C GLY A 44 7.00 12.58 -0.33
N ILE A 45 6.31 11.44 -0.42
CA ILE A 45 5.82 10.68 0.73
C ILE A 45 6.86 9.61 1.09
N SER A 46 7.33 9.62 2.33
CA SER A 46 8.17 8.54 2.86
C SER A 46 7.28 7.39 3.35
N LEU A 47 7.48 6.20 2.78
CA LEU A 47 6.87 4.95 3.21
C LEU A 47 7.64 4.34 4.37
#